data_AF-A0A3R9F9B2-F1
#
_entry.id   AF-A0A3R9F9B2-F1
#
_cell.length_a   1.000
_cell.length_b   1.000
_cell.length_c   1.000
_cell.angle_alpha   90.00
_cell.angle_beta   90.00
_cell.angle_gamma   90.00
#
_symmetry.space_group_name_H-M   'P 1'
#
loop_
_entity.id
_entity.type
_entity.pdbx_description
1 polymer ?
#
loop_
_entity_poly.entity_id
_entity_poly.type
_entity_poly.pdbx_seq_one_letter_code
_entity_poly.pdbx_strand_id
1 'polypeptide(L)'
;MNTPQVKETGRLRTLRWKRIAISSLFIIPFFILFKFGAVLILSVIAISLLRPSGQNRFLKYNNKLPTSSVGSLKSGIVKLEGIVTGQTLLRAPLSNKPCIGYEYTAYEERRNYDNESHFCQIHQEQRCNEFILQDATGKVTVEGEGLDLQWLRASKKKRAGDEIKCEYRLEPGERCVLIGLAVRQNERVYITRDSKRRIFGIAPVSNLIRREHLEVMLGRAGYYLVGMALAVSLMLLVPLEVTHHQLILDFGQLPQRLNALWMLPYIPTEGFRCAIQSMDLTFMSQESGYAVLLAAVGPLVAILFFGTTLRVPLLKSLSAAFAGVFALAWFPGIAMSVVMMLCEINGVKILLCWVIVLISVAIFVVANFGPLARLVTQYNQND
;
A
#
# COMPACT_ATOMS: atom_id res chain seq x y z
N MET A 1 71.04 12.97 14.89
CA MET A 1 69.87 13.09 13.99
C MET A 1 68.65 12.72 14.84
N ASN A 2 68.07 13.71 15.54
CA ASN A 2 66.97 13.51 16.50
C ASN A 2 65.69 14.10 15.91
N THR A 3 64.66 13.29 15.78
CA THR A 3 63.29 13.72 15.44
C THR A 3 62.50 14.03 16.72
N PRO A 4 61.74 15.14 16.78
CA PRO A 4 60.75 15.35 17.84
C PRO A 4 59.35 14.96 17.34
N GLN A 5 58.74 14.02 18.06
CA GLN A 5 57.28 13.82 18.09
C GLN A 5 56.76 14.47 19.38
N VAL A 6 55.45 14.78 19.43
CA VAL A 6 54.66 15.35 20.55
C VAL A 6 54.25 16.83 20.34
N LYS A 7 53.18 17.04 19.55
CA LYS A 7 52.30 18.22 19.69
C LYS A 7 50.85 18.06 19.18
N GLU A 8 50.40 16.86 18.82
CA GLU A 8 49.07 16.68 18.20
C GLU A 8 47.92 16.36 19.16
N THR A 9 48.18 15.92 20.38
CA THR A 9 47.13 15.41 21.30
C THR A 9 46.27 16.50 21.95
N GLY A 10 46.73 17.77 21.99
CA GLY A 10 45.99 18.88 22.62
C GLY A 10 44.91 19.51 21.73
N ARG A 11 45.07 19.48 20.40
CA ARG A 11 44.17 20.20 19.46
C ARG A 11 42.88 19.45 19.16
N LEU A 12 42.88 18.12 19.29
CA LEU A 12 41.73 17.26 19.02
C LEU A 12 40.65 17.33 20.12
N ARG A 13 41.02 17.66 21.36
CA ARG A 13 40.08 17.71 22.50
C ARG A 13 39.16 18.94 22.47
N THR A 14 39.66 20.09 22.02
CA THR A 14 38.88 21.34 21.92
C THR A 14 37.95 21.38 20.70
N LEU A 15 38.26 20.61 19.66
CA LEU A 15 37.40 20.44 18.47
C LEU A 15 36.24 19.46 18.69
N ARG A 16 36.40 18.41 19.51
CA ARG A 16 35.33 17.45 19.81
C ARG A 16 34.17 18.08 20.60
N TRP A 17 34.45 18.94 21.59
CA TRP A 17 33.41 19.64 22.34
C TRP A 17 32.65 20.67 21.50
N LYS A 18 33.34 21.37 20.59
CA LYS A 18 32.68 22.28 19.63
C LYS A 18 31.77 21.52 18.65
N ARG A 19 32.15 20.32 18.20
CA ARG A 19 31.28 19.45 17.37
C ARG A 19 30.07 18.90 18.13
N ILE A 20 30.21 18.56 19.42
CA ILE A 20 29.09 18.11 20.27
C ILE A 20 28.13 19.28 20.57
N ALA A 21 28.66 20.48 20.86
CA ALA A 21 27.86 21.67 21.11
C ALA A 21 27.12 22.18 19.86
N ILE A 22 27.74 22.08 18.67
CA ILE A 22 27.08 22.39 17.39
C ILE A 22 26.04 21.31 17.08
N SER A 23 26.34 20.03 17.30
CA SER A 23 25.38 18.93 17.14
C SER A 23 24.16 19.11 18.07
N SER A 24 24.35 19.44 19.35
CA SER A 24 23.24 19.70 20.27
C SER A 24 22.43 20.95 19.89
N LEU A 25 23.07 21.98 19.32
CA LEU A 25 22.42 23.19 18.79
C LEU A 25 21.55 22.92 17.56
N PHE A 26 21.81 21.83 16.82
CA PHE A 26 20.95 21.36 15.72
C PHE A 26 19.93 20.31 16.17
N ILE A 27 20.25 19.49 17.18
CA ILE A 27 19.36 18.43 17.70
C ILE A 27 18.15 19.04 18.42
N ILE A 28 18.33 20.10 19.21
CA ILE A 28 17.23 20.74 19.96
C ILE A 28 16.16 21.36 19.02
N PRO A 29 16.52 22.19 18.02
CA PRO A 29 15.55 22.64 17.03
C PRO A 29 15.07 21.52 16.12
N PHE A 30 15.86 20.45 15.87
CA PHE A 30 15.39 19.25 15.18
C PHE A 30 14.25 18.58 15.93
N PHE A 31 14.31 18.42 17.26
CA PHE A 31 13.22 17.88 18.08
C PHE A 31 11.98 18.80 18.16
N ILE A 32 12.16 20.12 18.12
CA ILE A 32 11.06 21.09 18.07
C ILE A 32 10.41 21.12 16.68
N LEU A 33 11.21 21.05 15.60
CA LEU A 33 10.73 20.84 14.23
C LEU A 33 10.17 19.43 14.03
N PHE A 34 10.58 18.42 14.79
CA PHE A 34 10.18 17.01 14.63
C PHE A 34 8.69 16.80 14.86
N LYS A 35 8.09 17.53 15.82
CA LYS A 35 6.65 17.45 16.11
C LYS A 35 5.78 17.93 14.93
N PHE A 36 6.24 18.95 14.21
CA PHE A 36 5.55 19.49 13.01
C PHE A 36 6.03 18.86 11.70
N GLY A 37 7.29 18.43 11.65
CA GLY A 37 7.94 17.75 10.53
C GLY A 37 7.43 16.33 10.36
N ALA A 38 7.14 15.60 11.45
CA ALA A 38 6.50 14.29 11.38
C ALA A 38 5.13 14.36 10.69
N VAL A 39 4.36 15.42 10.93
CA VAL A 39 3.08 15.68 10.25
C VAL A 39 3.26 15.91 8.74
N LEU A 40 4.24 16.73 8.34
CA LEU A 40 4.54 16.98 6.93
C LEU A 40 5.12 15.74 6.23
N ILE A 41 5.95 14.96 6.93
CA ILE A 41 6.51 13.71 6.41
C ILE A 41 5.41 12.66 6.24
N LEU A 42 4.52 12.48 7.22
CA LEU A 42 3.41 11.54 7.14
C LEU A 42 2.44 11.89 6.01
N SER A 43 2.13 13.17 5.81
CA SER A 43 1.29 13.62 4.69
C SER A 43 1.98 13.44 3.33
N VAL A 44 3.28 13.75 3.21
CA VAL A 44 4.04 13.51 1.98
C VAL A 44 4.17 12.02 1.66
N ILE A 45 4.42 11.16 2.66
CA ILE A 45 4.46 9.71 2.50
C ILE A 45 3.08 9.19 2.08
N ALA A 46 2.00 9.62 2.73
CA ALA A 46 0.64 9.24 2.37
C ALA A 46 0.29 9.65 0.93
N ILE A 47 0.69 10.84 0.49
CA ILE A 47 0.51 11.31 -0.90
C ILE A 47 1.39 10.50 -1.87
N SER A 48 2.61 10.12 -1.46
CA SER A 48 3.51 9.31 -2.29
C SER A 48 2.97 7.90 -2.54
N LEU A 49 2.24 7.32 -1.58
CA LEU A 49 1.57 6.03 -1.70
C LEU A 49 0.40 6.05 -2.70
N LEU A 50 -0.10 7.23 -3.06
CA LEU A 50 -1.09 7.40 -4.14
C LEU A 50 -0.46 7.38 -5.54
N ARG A 51 0.88 7.35 -5.68
CA ARG A 51 1.52 7.34 -7.00
C ARG A 51 1.33 5.99 -7.70
N PRO A 52 0.81 5.98 -8.95
CA PRO A 52 0.55 4.72 -9.67
C PRO A 52 1.86 4.03 -10.10
N SER A 53 1.91 2.70 -9.91
CA SER A 53 3.05 1.84 -10.28
C SER A 53 3.05 1.45 -11.77
N GLY A 54 4.12 0.81 -12.27
CA GLY A 54 4.24 0.39 -13.68
C GLY A 54 3.20 -0.64 -14.15
N GLN A 55 2.77 -1.56 -13.28
CA GLN A 55 1.67 -2.51 -13.55
C GLN A 55 0.33 -1.80 -13.80
N ASN A 56 0.19 -0.58 -13.27
CA ASN A 56 -0.99 0.25 -13.48
C ASN A 56 -1.12 0.69 -14.95
N ARG A 57 -0.09 0.54 -15.80
CA ARG A 57 -0.23 0.88 -17.23
C ARG A 57 -1.16 -0.09 -17.93
N PHE A 58 -0.94 -1.40 -17.82
CA PHE A 58 -1.84 -2.38 -18.44
C PHE A 58 -3.28 -2.16 -17.96
N LEU A 59 -3.49 -2.03 -16.65
CA LEU A 59 -4.84 -1.79 -16.11
C LEU A 59 -5.42 -0.43 -16.53
N LYS A 60 -4.61 0.64 -16.58
CA LYS A 60 -5.04 1.95 -17.08
C LYS A 60 -5.54 1.88 -18.52
N TYR A 61 -4.89 1.10 -19.38
CA TYR A 61 -5.36 0.92 -20.75
C TYR A 61 -6.55 -0.03 -20.83
N ASN A 62 -6.58 -1.09 -20.02
CA ASN A 62 -7.74 -1.98 -19.91
C ASN A 62 -9.03 -1.20 -19.58
N ASN A 63 -8.93 -0.20 -18.71
CA ASN A 63 -10.08 0.55 -18.21
C ASN A 63 -10.47 1.71 -19.15
N LYS A 64 -9.55 2.18 -20.01
CA LYS A 64 -9.77 3.32 -20.90
C LYS A 64 -10.09 2.93 -22.34
N LEU A 65 -9.56 1.80 -22.81
CA LEU A 65 -9.78 1.34 -24.17
C LEU A 65 -11.08 0.54 -24.26
N PRO A 66 -11.94 0.82 -25.26
CA PRO A 66 -13.04 -0.08 -25.58
C PRO A 66 -12.50 -1.39 -26.13
N THR A 67 -13.16 -2.50 -25.80
CA THR A 67 -12.85 -3.80 -26.42
C THR A 67 -13.17 -3.70 -27.91
N SER A 68 -12.16 -3.92 -28.73
CA SER A 68 -12.26 -3.94 -30.19
C SER A 68 -12.57 -5.35 -30.67
N SER A 69 -13.31 -5.46 -31.77
CA SER A 69 -13.50 -6.71 -32.50
C SER A 69 -12.36 -6.90 -33.49
N VAL A 70 -11.90 -8.14 -33.65
CA VAL A 70 -10.86 -8.52 -34.62
C VAL A 70 -11.26 -8.15 -36.05
N GLY A 71 -12.53 -8.38 -36.41
CA GLY A 71 -13.05 -8.10 -37.75
C GLY A 71 -13.06 -6.61 -38.12
N SER A 72 -13.02 -5.70 -37.13
CA SER A 72 -13.02 -4.24 -37.34
C SER A 72 -11.76 -3.55 -36.81
N LEU A 73 -10.64 -4.26 -36.71
CA LEU A 73 -9.39 -3.74 -36.19
C LEU A 73 -8.87 -2.56 -37.02
N LYS A 74 -8.69 -1.41 -36.38
CA LYS A 74 -7.98 -0.25 -36.93
C LYS A 74 -6.53 -0.25 -36.45
N SER A 75 -5.62 0.30 -37.25
CA SER A 75 -4.24 0.50 -36.84
C SER A 75 -4.17 1.42 -35.62
N GLY A 76 -3.38 1.03 -34.61
CA GLY A 76 -3.27 1.74 -33.35
C GLY A 76 -3.36 0.81 -32.15
N ILE A 77 -3.42 1.39 -30.94
CA ILE A 77 -3.47 0.59 -29.71
C ILE A 77 -4.88 0.06 -29.55
N VAL A 78 -4.98 -1.25 -29.37
CA VAL A 78 -6.25 -1.95 -29.27
C VAL A 78 -6.29 -2.81 -28.01
N LYS A 79 -7.50 -2.96 -27.49
CA LYS A 79 -7.83 -3.95 -26.47
C LYS A 79 -8.64 -5.04 -27.14
N LEU A 80 -8.14 -6.27 -27.10
CA LEU A 80 -8.80 -7.44 -27.66
C LEU A 80 -9.13 -8.43 -26.55
N GLU A 81 -10.26 -9.11 -26.68
CA GLU A 81 -10.65 -10.18 -25.77
C GLU A 81 -11.04 -11.40 -26.58
N GLY A 82 -10.43 -12.54 -26.29
CA GLY A 82 -10.62 -13.74 -27.09
C GLY A 82 -9.97 -14.97 -26.49
N ILE A 83 -10.09 -16.08 -27.21
CA ILE A 83 -9.47 -17.35 -26.88
C ILE A 83 -8.10 -17.41 -27.55
N VAL A 84 -7.07 -17.75 -26.78
CA VAL A 84 -5.71 -17.91 -27.32
C VAL A 84 -5.49 -19.32 -27.84
N THR A 85 -4.89 -19.44 -29.01
CA THR A 85 -4.51 -20.71 -29.62
C THR A 85 -3.09 -20.62 -30.16
N GLY A 86 -2.22 -21.54 -29.73
CA GLY A 86 -0.83 -21.58 -30.18
C GLY A 86 -0.71 -22.34 -31.50
N GLN A 87 0.06 -21.80 -32.45
CA GLN A 87 0.48 -22.56 -33.63
C GLN A 87 1.64 -23.50 -33.27
N THR A 88 2.59 -22.99 -32.48
CA THR A 88 3.75 -23.74 -31.95
C THR A 88 3.77 -23.65 -30.42
N LEU A 89 3.72 -24.79 -29.75
CA LEU A 89 3.69 -24.86 -28.29
C LEU A 89 5.11 -25.05 -27.73
N LEU A 90 5.44 -24.26 -26.71
CA LEU A 90 6.62 -24.42 -25.88
C LEU A 90 6.38 -25.46 -24.80
N ARG A 91 7.45 -26.08 -24.29
CA ARG A 91 7.40 -26.91 -23.09
C ARG A 91 7.88 -26.10 -21.90
N ALA A 92 7.02 -25.98 -20.90
CA ALA A 92 7.35 -25.21 -19.70
C ALA A 92 8.43 -25.94 -18.86
N PRO A 93 9.40 -25.22 -18.29
CA PRO A 93 10.64 -25.80 -17.77
C PRO A 93 10.46 -26.67 -16.52
N LEU A 94 9.45 -26.40 -15.68
CA LEU A 94 9.24 -27.08 -14.41
C LEU A 94 8.20 -28.21 -14.51
N SER A 95 7.16 -28.02 -15.32
CA SER A 95 6.08 -28.99 -15.51
C SER A 95 6.23 -29.87 -16.74
N ASN A 96 7.05 -29.46 -17.71
CA ASN A 96 7.16 -30.07 -19.03
C ASN A 96 5.81 -30.16 -19.80
N LYS A 97 4.85 -29.30 -19.44
CA LYS A 97 3.55 -29.22 -20.12
C LYS A 97 3.62 -28.29 -21.33
N PRO A 98 2.85 -28.59 -22.41
CA PRO A 98 2.76 -27.72 -23.58
C PRO A 98 2.02 -26.42 -23.23
N CYS A 99 2.54 -25.28 -23.68
CA CYS A 99 1.99 -23.95 -23.44
C CYS A 99 2.34 -22.98 -24.58
N ILE A 100 1.63 -21.86 -24.69
CA ILE A 100 1.91 -20.82 -25.69
C ILE A 100 3.12 -19.97 -25.24
N GLY A 101 3.17 -19.68 -23.95
CA GLY A 101 4.25 -18.94 -23.31
C GLY A 101 4.33 -19.30 -21.84
N TYR A 102 5.49 -19.02 -21.25
CA TYR A 102 5.73 -19.22 -19.83
C TYR A 102 6.56 -18.08 -19.24
N GLU A 103 6.36 -17.84 -17.95
CA GLU A 103 7.27 -17.10 -17.09
C GLU A 103 7.81 -18.07 -16.04
N TYR A 104 9.13 -18.10 -15.89
CA TYR A 104 9.83 -18.93 -14.93
C TYR A 104 10.64 -18.04 -14.00
N THR A 105 10.45 -18.21 -12.71
CA THR A 105 11.16 -17.47 -11.66
C THR A 105 11.74 -18.46 -10.66
N ALA A 106 12.98 -18.23 -10.27
CA ALA A 106 13.64 -18.97 -9.21
C ALA A 106 14.13 -18.00 -8.15
N TYR A 107 13.83 -18.33 -6.90
CA TYR A 107 14.22 -17.58 -5.72
C TYR A 107 15.05 -18.49 -4.81
N GLU A 108 16.04 -17.91 -4.14
CA GLU A 108 16.83 -18.55 -3.09
C GLU A 108 16.45 -17.91 -1.75
N GLU A 109 16.06 -18.73 -0.79
CA GLU A 109 15.82 -18.33 0.59
C GLU A 109 17.16 -18.26 1.32
N ARG A 110 17.60 -17.05 1.68
CA ARG A 110 18.79 -16.84 2.50
C ARG A 110 18.37 -16.45 3.90
N ARG A 111 19.01 -17.06 4.89
CA ARG A 111 18.85 -16.66 6.29
C ARG A 111 19.97 -15.71 6.67
N ASN A 112 19.60 -14.59 7.27
CA ASN A 112 20.55 -13.69 7.90
C ASN A 112 21.01 -14.23 9.26
N TYR A 113 22.00 -13.56 9.86
CA TYR A 113 22.51 -13.88 11.20
C TYR A 113 21.41 -13.88 12.27
N ASP A 114 20.38 -13.04 12.11
CA ASP A 114 19.21 -12.95 12.98
C ASP A 114 18.12 -14.01 12.67
N ASN A 115 18.45 -15.02 11.85
CA ASN A 115 17.56 -16.10 11.41
C ASN A 115 16.31 -15.64 10.64
N GLU A 116 16.32 -14.39 10.15
CA GLU A 116 15.30 -13.87 9.23
C GLU A 116 15.53 -14.40 7.81
N SER A 117 14.49 -14.97 7.21
CA SER A 117 14.53 -15.47 5.83
C SER A 117 14.23 -14.36 4.83
N HIS A 118 15.11 -14.15 3.87
CA HIS A 118 14.93 -13.27 2.72
C HIS A 118 14.96 -14.07 1.41
N PHE A 119 14.06 -13.73 0.48
CA PHE A 119 14.02 -14.37 -0.84
C PHE A 119 14.75 -13.52 -1.86
N CYS A 120 15.86 -14.04 -2.38
CA CYS A 120 16.64 -13.40 -3.43
C CYS A 120 16.28 -14.01 -4.78
N GLN A 121 15.89 -13.20 -5.76
CA GLN A 121 15.64 -13.70 -7.11
C GLN A 121 16.96 -14.06 -7.78
N ILE A 122 17.16 -15.35 -8.07
CA ILE A 122 18.38 -15.87 -8.70
C ILE A 122 18.24 -15.98 -10.22
N HIS A 123 17.01 -16.17 -10.71
CA HIS A 123 16.76 -16.31 -12.13
C HIS A 123 15.34 -15.91 -12.49
N GLN A 124 15.19 -15.24 -13.63
CA GLN A 124 13.90 -14.97 -14.26
C GLN A 124 14.05 -15.09 -15.77
N GLU A 125 13.12 -15.83 -16.36
CA GLU A 125 13.03 -16.03 -17.79
C GLU A 125 11.56 -15.92 -18.21
N GLN A 126 11.31 -15.25 -19.33
CA GLN A 126 10.01 -15.22 -19.95
C GLN A 126 10.17 -15.55 -21.43
N ARG A 127 9.38 -16.51 -21.93
CA ARG A 127 9.33 -16.85 -23.36
C ARG A 127 7.89 -17.00 -23.80
N CYS A 128 7.58 -16.51 -24.99
CA CYS A 128 6.28 -16.70 -25.62
C CYS A 128 6.49 -16.84 -27.12
N ASN A 129 5.87 -17.86 -27.71
CA ASN A 129 5.83 -18.01 -29.15
C ASN A 129 4.73 -17.13 -29.75
N GLU A 130 4.79 -16.92 -31.06
CA GLU A 130 3.69 -16.34 -31.82
C GLU A 130 2.42 -17.22 -31.69
N PHE A 131 1.27 -16.56 -31.53
CA PHE A 131 -0.01 -17.24 -31.35
C PHE A 131 -1.16 -16.48 -32.01
N ILE A 132 -2.30 -17.15 -32.10
CA ILE A 132 -3.53 -16.58 -32.62
C ILE A 132 -4.46 -16.25 -31.46
N LEU A 133 -5.00 -15.05 -31.46
CA LEU A 133 -6.14 -14.66 -30.64
C LEU A 133 -7.40 -14.69 -31.50
N GLN A 134 -8.41 -15.43 -31.05
CA GLN A 134 -9.68 -15.58 -31.75
C GLN A 134 -10.82 -14.98 -30.93
N ASP A 135 -11.61 -14.11 -31.55
CA ASP A 135 -12.88 -13.64 -31.01
C ASP A 135 -14.06 -14.12 -31.89
N ALA A 136 -15.27 -13.62 -31.64
CA ALA A 136 -16.46 -13.98 -32.41
C ALA A 136 -16.43 -13.49 -33.88
N THR A 137 -15.54 -12.56 -34.21
CA THR A 137 -15.51 -11.85 -35.49
C THR A 137 -14.34 -12.24 -36.37
N GLY A 138 -13.28 -12.84 -35.81
CA GLY A 138 -12.15 -13.30 -36.58
C GLY A 138 -10.98 -13.80 -35.75
N LYS A 139 -9.83 -13.95 -36.43
CA LYS A 139 -8.56 -14.39 -35.86
C LYS A 139 -7.50 -13.33 -36.17
N VAL A 140 -6.67 -13.01 -35.18
CA VAL A 140 -5.52 -12.12 -35.36
C VAL A 140 -4.27 -12.78 -34.82
N THR A 141 -3.15 -12.54 -35.50
CA THR A 141 -1.85 -13.03 -35.08
C THR A 141 -1.20 -12.08 -34.09
N VAL A 142 -0.61 -12.63 -33.04
CA VAL A 142 0.02 -11.89 -31.94
C VAL A 142 1.47 -12.33 -31.84
N GLU A 143 2.37 -11.35 -31.90
CA GLU A 143 3.80 -11.57 -31.74
C GLU A 143 4.12 -12.00 -30.30
N GLY A 144 4.95 -13.04 -30.13
CA GLY A 144 5.33 -13.51 -28.79
C GLY A 144 6.46 -12.69 -28.17
N GLU A 145 7.28 -12.04 -28.99
CA GLU A 145 8.48 -11.33 -28.52
C GLU A 145 8.12 -10.04 -27.77
N GLY A 146 8.64 -9.89 -26.55
CA GLY A 146 8.41 -8.71 -25.72
C GLY A 146 6.98 -8.55 -25.19
N LEU A 147 6.16 -9.60 -25.28
CA LEU A 147 4.82 -9.65 -24.68
C LEU A 147 4.91 -9.86 -23.18
N ASP A 148 4.41 -8.92 -22.38
CA ASP A 148 4.37 -9.04 -20.93
C ASP A 148 3.23 -9.98 -20.49
N LEU A 149 3.57 -11.09 -19.83
CA LEU A 149 2.60 -12.04 -19.30
C LEU A 149 2.07 -11.55 -17.94
N GLN A 150 0.90 -10.91 -17.93
CA GLN A 150 0.38 -10.24 -16.74
C GLN A 150 -0.55 -11.15 -15.93
N TRP A 151 -0.23 -11.31 -14.65
CA TRP A 151 -1.07 -11.98 -13.64
C TRP A 151 -1.50 -13.41 -14.03
N LEU A 152 -0.60 -14.17 -14.66
CA LEU A 152 -0.81 -15.60 -14.85
C LEU A 152 -0.87 -16.33 -13.50
N ARG A 153 -1.65 -17.42 -13.44
CA ARG A 153 -1.69 -18.26 -12.23
C ARG A 153 -0.43 -19.12 -12.17
N ALA A 154 0.16 -19.22 -10.97
CA ALA A 154 1.26 -20.15 -10.73
C ALA A 154 0.79 -21.57 -11.07
N SER A 155 1.36 -22.11 -12.13
CA SER A 155 0.97 -23.38 -12.72
C SER A 155 1.68 -24.55 -12.03
N LYS A 156 2.88 -24.31 -11.51
CA LYS A 156 3.61 -25.25 -10.66
C LYS A 156 4.57 -24.48 -9.75
N LYS A 157 4.63 -24.88 -8.49
CA LYS A 157 5.64 -24.43 -7.53
C LYS A 157 6.40 -25.65 -7.03
N LYS A 158 7.73 -25.57 -7.00
CA LYS A 158 8.60 -26.63 -6.47
C LYS A 158 9.60 -25.99 -5.52
N ARG A 159 9.69 -26.55 -4.32
CA ARG A 159 10.73 -26.20 -3.35
C ARG A 159 11.74 -27.33 -3.27
N ALA A 160 13.02 -27.00 -3.33
CA ALA A 160 14.13 -27.94 -3.17
C ALA A 160 15.18 -27.28 -2.27
N GLY A 161 15.20 -27.65 -0.99
CA GLY A 161 15.99 -26.95 0.03
C GLY A 161 15.56 -25.49 0.15
N ASP A 162 16.52 -24.59 -0.06
CA ASP A 162 16.35 -23.14 -0.02
C ASP A 162 15.91 -22.55 -1.37
N GLU A 163 15.87 -23.34 -2.43
CA GLU A 163 15.46 -22.88 -3.75
C GLU A 163 13.94 -23.07 -3.96
N ILE A 164 13.25 -21.99 -4.34
CA ILE A 164 11.83 -21.97 -4.69
C ILE A 164 11.69 -21.62 -6.16
N LYS A 165 11.16 -22.56 -6.94
CA LYS A 165 10.91 -22.44 -8.38
C LYS A 165 9.42 -22.27 -8.63
N CYS A 166 9.07 -21.22 -9.36
CA CYS A 166 7.70 -20.91 -9.76
C CYS A 166 7.62 -20.86 -11.28
N GLU A 167 6.62 -21.53 -11.83
CA GLU A 167 6.29 -21.51 -13.26
C GLU A 167 4.87 -20.98 -13.44
N TYR A 168 4.71 -20.08 -14.41
CA TYR A 168 3.44 -19.51 -14.85
C TYR A 168 3.28 -19.80 -16.34
N ARG A 169 2.10 -20.24 -16.79
CA ARG A 169 1.88 -20.64 -18.19
C ARG A 169 0.65 -19.94 -18.77
N LEU A 170 0.76 -19.59 -20.04
CA LEU A 170 -0.37 -19.23 -20.90
C LEU A 170 -0.81 -20.49 -21.64
N GLU A 171 -1.99 -21.00 -21.32
CA GLU A 171 -2.47 -22.28 -21.85
C GLU A 171 -3.34 -22.07 -23.11
N PRO A 172 -3.25 -22.97 -24.11
CA PRO A 172 -4.13 -22.90 -25.27
C PRO A 172 -5.58 -23.15 -24.86
N GLY A 173 -6.51 -22.38 -25.42
CA GLY A 173 -7.93 -22.41 -25.08
C GLY A 173 -8.33 -21.47 -23.94
N GLU A 174 -7.37 -20.78 -23.32
CA GLU A 174 -7.66 -19.80 -22.27
C GLU A 174 -8.26 -18.51 -22.86
N ARG A 175 -9.22 -17.91 -22.14
CA ARG A 175 -9.82 -16.63 -22.52
C ARG A 175 -9.02 -15.49 -21.89
N CYS A 176 -8.45 -14.63 -22.72
CA CYS A 176 -7.53 -13.58 -22.29
C CYS A 176 -7.91 -12.21 -22.86
N VAL A 177 -7.48 -11.16 -22.15
CA VAL A 177 -7.46 -9.78 -22.65
C VAL A 177 -6.03 -9.44 -23.07
N LEU A 178 -5.88 -8.99 -24.32
CA LEU A 178 -4.63 -8.52 -24.91
C LEU A 178 -4.69 -7.02 -25.13
N ILE A 179 -3.62 -6.31 -24.79
CA ILE A 179 -3.44 -4.90 -25.11
C ILE A 179 -2.12 -4.74 -25.85
N GLY A 180 -2.18 -4.21 -27.07
CA GLY A 180 -1.02 -4.04 -27.92
C GLY A 180 -1.28 -3.12 -29.09
N LEU A 181 -0.27 -2.92 -29.93
CA LEU A 181 -0.34 -2.12 -31.15
C LEU A 181 -0.77 -3.01 -32.32
N ALA A 182 -1.92 -2.71 -32.91
CA ALA A 182 -2.34 -3.28 -34.19
C ALA A 182 -1.60 -2.58 -35.33
N VAL A 183 -0.82 -3.34 -36.09
CA VAL A 183 -0.13 -2.89 -37.29
C VAL A 183 -0.65 -3.69 -38.47
N ARG A 184 -0.90 -3.01 -39.59
CA ARG A 184 -1.30 -3.63 -40.85
C ARG A 184 -0.09 -3.68 -41.78
N GLN A 185 0.32 -4.87 -42.18
CA GLN A 185 1.38 -5.11 -43.15
C GLN A 185 0.93 -6.19 -44.14
N ASN A 186 1.10 -5.93 -45.44
CA ASN A 186 0.75 -6.88 -46.51
C ASN A 186 -0.66 -7.48 -46.36
N GLU A 187 -1.65 -6.61 -46.14
CA GLU A 187 -3.08 -6.94 -45.94
C GLU A 187 -3.43 -7.77 -44.69
N ARG A 188 -2.44 -8.18 -43.88
CA ARG A 188 -2.65 -8.86 -42.61
C ARG A 188 -2.47 -7.88 -41.45
N VAL A 189 -3.31 -8.03 -40.43
CA VAL A 189 -3.18 -7.30 -39.17
C VAL A 189 -2.50 -8.23 -38.17
N TYR A 190 -1.46 -7.73 -37.51
CA TYR A 190 -0.80 -8.40 -36.40
C TYR A 190 -0.68 -7.45 -35.22
N ILE A 191 -0.62 -8.02 -34.01
CA ILE A 191 -0.46 -7.26 -32.78
C ILE A 191 0.98 -7.38 -32.31
N THR A 192 1.64 -6.24 -32.10
CA THR A 192 3.03 -6.13 -31.69
C THR A 192 3.19 -5.11 -30.55
N ARG A 193 4.42 -4.94 -30.07
CA ARG A 193 4.79 -4.02 -29.00
C ARG A 193 4.78 -2.56 -29.47
N ASP A 194 4.11 -1.69 -28.70
CA ASP A 194 4.26 -0.24 -28.89
C ASP A 194 5.59 0.24 -28.27
N SER A 195 6.57 0.57 -29.11
CA SER A 195 7.87 1.10 -28.70
C SER A 195 7.78 2.45 -27.98
N LYS A 196 6.79 3.30 -28.31
CA LYS A 196 6.62 4.63 -27.72
C LYS A 196 5.98 4.56 -26.34
N ARG A 197 4.89 3.81 -26.21
CA ARG A 197 4.11 3.76 -24.95
C ARG A 197 4.47 2.58 -24.07
N ARG A 198 5.32 1.67 -24.54
CA ARG A 198 5.83 0.49 -23.84
C ARG A 198 4.72 -0.37 -23.24
N ILE A 199 3.70 -0.64 -24.04
CA ILE A 199 2.55 -1.47 -23.65
C ILE A 199 2.43 -2.60 -24.66
N PHE A 200 2.58 -3.81 -24.14
CA PHE A 200 2.27 -5.03 -24.83
C PHE A 200 2.11 -6.12 -23.79
N GLY A 201 0.87 -6.51 -23.52
CA GLY A 201 0.64 -7.49 -22.46
C GLY A 201 -0.63 -8.28 -22.66
N ILE A 202 -0.68 -9.41 -22.00
CA ILE A 202 -1.83 -10.31 -21.99
C ILE A 202 -2.14 -10.76 -20.57
N ALA A 203 -3.42 -10.83 -20.23
CA ALA A 203 -3.89 -11.32 -18.94
C ALA A 203 -5.12 -12.23 -19.10
N PRO A 204 -5.22 -13.35 -18.36
CA PRO A 204 -6.46 -14.12 -18.28
C PRO A 204 -7.61 -13.27 -17.74
N VAL A 205 -8.79 -13.38 -18.35
CA VAL A 205 -9.97 -12.57 -17.96
C VAL A 205 -10.32 -12.79 -16.47
N SER A 206 -10.24 -14.04 -16.00
CA SER A 206 -10.53 -14.42 -14.61
C SER A 206 -9.62 -13.71 -13.60
N ASN A 207 -8.33 -13.61 -13.90
CA ASN A 207 -7.34 -12.97 -13.02
C ASN A 207 -7.40 -11.45 -13.13
N LEU A 208 -7.70 -10.93 -14.33
CA LEU A 208 -7.84 -9.50 -14.57
C LEU A 208 -8.98 -8.89 -13.77
N ILE A 209 -10.18 -9.51 -13.79
CA ILE A 209 -11.35 -9.04 -13.03
C ILE A 209 -11.00 -8.95 -11.53
N ARG A 210 -10.30 -9.96 -11.01
CA ARG A 210 -9.86 -9.98 -9.61
C ARG A 210 -8.91 -8.83 -9.30
N ARG A 211 -7.92 -8.59 -10.18
CA ARG A 211 -6.94 -7.51 -10.00
C ARG A 211 -7.58 -6.13 -10.11
N GLU A 212 -8.52 -5.95 -11.03
CA GLU A 212 -9.25 -4.70 -11.22
C GLU A 212 -10.07 -4.34 -9.98
N HIS A 213 -10.76 -5.31 -9.39
CA HIS A 213 -11.44 -5.12 -8.11
C HIS A 213 -10.49 -4.73 -6.98
N LEU A 214 -9.32 -5.40 -6.88
CA LEU A 214 -8.32 -5.09 -5.86
C LEU A 214 -7.74 -3.68 -6.03
N GLU A 215 -7.36 -3.28 -7.24
CA GLU A 215 -6.81 -1.95 -7.51
C GLU A 215 -7.81 -0.84 -7.21
N VAL A 216 -9.09 -1.02 -7.57
CA VAL A 216 -10.14 -0.05 -7.23
C VAL A 216 -10.30 0.06 -5.70
N MET A 217 -10.24 -1.05 -4.97
CA MET A 217 -10.31 -1.03 -3.50
C MET A 217 -9.10 -0.38 -2.86
N LEU A 218 -7.88 -0.70 -3.33
CA LEU A 218 -6.64 -0.08 -2.83
C LEU A 218 -6.60 1.41 -3.14
N GLY A 219 -7.08 1.83 -4.32
CA GLY A 219 -7.23 3.24 -4.67
C GLY A 219 -8.19 3.96 -3.73
N ARG A 220 -9.36 3.37 -3.44
CA ARG A 220 -10.30 3.89 -2.44
C ARG A 220 -9.67 3.98 -1.05
N ALA A 221 -9.03 2.90 -0.60
CA ALA A 221 -8.34 2.84 0.69
C ALA A 221 -7.28 3.95 0.83
N GLY A 222 -6.56 4.25 -0.25
CA GLY A 222 -5.60 5.36 -0.31
C GLY A 222 -6.22 6.71 0.08
N TYR A 223 -7.41 7.05 -0.42
CA TYR A 223 -8.10 8.29 -0.03
C TYR A 223 -8.47 8.33 1.46
N TYR A 224 -8.94 7.21 2.02
CA TYR A 224 -9.21 7.11 3.46
C TYR A 224 -7.94 7.24 4.30
N LEU A 225 -6.83 6.65 3.85
CA LEU A 225 -5.53 6.78 4.52
C LEU A 225 -5.04 8.23 4.53
N VAL A 226 -5.17 8.96 3.42
CA VAL A 226 -4.83 10.38 3.36
C VAL A 226 -5.75 11.21 4.26
N GLY A 227 -7.06 10.99 4.21
CA GLY A 227 -8.02 11.69 5.08
C GLY A 227 -7.75 11.44 6.57
N MET A 228 -7.49 10.19 6.95
CA MET A 228 -7.11 9.80 8.31
C MET A 228 -5.80 10.47 8.75
N ALA A 229 -4.77 10.45 7.90
CA ALA A 229 -3.49 11.09 8.20
C ALA A 229 -3.64 12.61 8.42
N LEU A 230 -4.46 13.28 7.59
CA LEU A 230 -4.78 14.70 7.75
C LEU A 230 -5.56 14.97 9.05
N ALA A 231 -6.54 14.14 9.39
CA ALA A 231 -7.32 14.30 10.62
C ALA A 231 -6.45 14.09 11.88
N VAL A 232 -5.60 13.07 11.90
CA VAL A 232 -4.63 12.84 12.99
C VAL A 232 -3.65 14.00 13.08
N SER A 233 -3.13 14.45 11.94
CA SER A 233 -2.25 15.62 11.86
C SER A 233 -2.90 16.88 12.47
N LEU A 234 -4.13 17.20 12.09
CA LEU A 234 -4.87 18.33 12.62
C LEU A 234 -5.06 18.19 14.14
N MET A 235 -5.44 16.99 14.59
CA MET A 235 -5.67 16.69 16.01
C MET A 235 -4.41 16.91 16.86
N LEU A 236 -3.21 16.62 16.32
CA LEU A 236 -1.95 16.87 17.02
C LEU A 236 -1.66 18.37 17.19
N LEU A 237 -2.02 19.19 16.20
CA LEU A 237 -1.82 20.65 16.20
C LEU A 237 -2.70 21.37 17.23
N VAL A 238 -3.91 20.85 17.45
CA VAL A 238 -4.89 21.43 18.39
C VAL A 238 -4.29 21.47 19.81
N PRO A 239 -4.17 22.65 20.45
CA PRO A 239 -3.80 22.73 21.84
C PRO A 239 -4.94 22.15 22.69
N LEU A 240 -4.59 21.26 23.61
CA LEU A 240 -5.54 20.52 24.42
C LEU A 240 -5.12 20.71 25.87
N GLU A 241 -5.98 21.38 26.64
CA GLU A 241 -5.81 21.58 28.08
C GLU A 241 -6.86 20.74 28.80
N VAL A 242 -6.40 19.95 29.77
CA VAL A 242 -7.26 19.14 30.62
C VAL A 242 -7.28 19.82 31.98
N THR A 243 -8.39 20.47 32.33
CA THR A 243 -8.53 21.19 33.60
C THR A 243 -9.72 20.62 34.36
N HIS A 244 -9.48 20.05 35.56
CA HIS A 244 -10.48 19.66 36.56
C HIS A 244 -11.81 19.13 35.98
N HIS A 245 -11.72 18.05 35.18
CA HIS A 245 -12.84 17.31 34.56
C HIS A 245 -13.46 17.91 33.28
N GLN A 246 -12.86 18.95 32.71
CA GLN A 246 -13.25 19.47 31.40
C GLN A 246 -12.10 19.35 30.41
N LEU A 247 -12.43 18.82 29.23
CA LEU A 247 -11.54 18.84 28.08
C LEU A 247 -11.82 20.12 27.30
N ILE A 248 -10.88 21.07 27.37
CA ILE A 248 -11.01 22.36 26.69
C ILE A 248 -10.21 22.29 25.40
N LEU A 249 -10.92 22.32 24.28
CA LEU A 249 -10.33 22.50 22.95
C LEU A 249 -10.31 24.00 22.67
N ASP A 250 -9.14 24.63 22.77
CA ASP A 250 -8.97 26.04 22.44
C ASP A 250 -8.56 26.18 20.96
N PHE A 251 -9.54 26.45 20.10
CA PHE A 251 -9.28 26.68 18.68
C PHE A 251 -8.75 28.09 18.41
N GLY A 252 -8.82 29.02 19.36
CA GLY A 252 -8.37 30.41 19.20
C GLY A 252 -6.85 30.55 19.06
N GLN A 253 -6.08 29.59 19.57
CA GLN A 253 -4.62 29.59 19.44
C GLN A 253 -4.13 28.89 18.16
N LEU A 254 -5.02 28.21 17.41
CA LEU A 254 -4.64 27.49 16.19
C LEU A 254 -4.11 28.46 15.11
N PRO A 255 -4.76 29.60 14.80
CA PRO A 255 -4.25 30.60 13.86
C PRO A 255 -2.91 31.20 14.32
N GLN A 256 -2.69 31.34 15.63
CA GLN A 256 -1.44 31.88 16.18
C GLN A 256 -0.27 30.92 15.99
N ARG A 257 -0.46 29.62 16.27
CA ARG A 257 0.56 28.58 16.03
C ARG A 257 0.87 28.39 14.56
N LEU A 258 -0.16 28.47 13.75
CA LEU A 258 -0.06 28.40 12.31
C LEU A 258 0.67 29.63 11.74
N ASN A 259 0.29 30.86 12.10
CA ASN A 259 1.01 32.09 11.74
C ASN A 259 2.48 32.08 12.18
N ALA A 260 2.77 31.56 13.37
CA ALA A 260 4.14 31.36 13.85
C ALA A 260 4.95 30.37 12.99
N LEU A 261 4.28 29.41 12.35
CA LEU A 261 4.89 28.42 11.45
C LEU A 261 5.18 29.01 10.04
N TRP A 262 4.51 30.09 9.65
CA TRP A 262 4.55 30.64 8.28
C TRP A 262 5.08 32.08 8.18
N MET A 263 5.41 32.73 9.31
CA MET A 263 5.73 34.17 9.40
C MET A 263 4.67 35.08 8.75
N LEU A 264 3.39 34.71 8.85
CA LEU A 264 2.29 35.55 8.34
C LEU A 264 1.84 36.58 9.40
N PRO A 265 1.31 37.74 8.98
CA PRO A 265 0.85 38.79 9.88
C PRO A 265 -0.30 38.32 10.79
N TYR A 266 -0.29 38.80 12.02
CA TYR A 266 -1.25 38.45 13.07
C TYR A 266 -2.67 38.89 12.71
N ILE A 267 -3.60 37.93 12.67
CA ILE A 267 -5.04 38.18 12.50
C ILE A 267 -5.73 37.86 13.84
N PRO A 268 -6.38 38.83 14.52
CA PRO A 268 -7.13 38.55 15.74
C PRO A 268 -8.34 37.69 15.39
N THR A 269 -8.48 36.56 16.07
CA THR A 269 -9.65 35.67 15.96
C THR A 269 -10.29 35.54 17.34
N GLU A 270 -11.61 35.70 17.40
CA GLU A 270 -12.35 35.39 18.63
C GLU A 270 -12.34 33.87 18.81
N GLY A 271 -11.76 33.41 19.93
CA GLY A 271 -11.51 32.00 20.17
C GLY A 271 -12.79 31.22 20.44
N PHE A 272 -13.07 30.22 19.60
CA PHE A 272 -14.13 29.25 19.86
C PHE A 272 -13.64 28.24 20.92
N ARG A 273 -14.24 28.28 22.13
CA ARG A 273 -13.97 27.33 23.21
C ARG A 273 -15.08 26.29 23.26
N CYS A 274 -14.74 25.04 23.02
CA CYS A 274 -15.66 23.91 23.22
C CYS A 274 -15.22 23.16 24.49
N ALA A 275 -16.10 23.13 25.49
CA ALA A 275 -15.91 22.34 26.70
C ALA A 275 -16.73 21.07 26.60
N ILE A 276 -16.06 19.92 26.54
CA ILE A 276 -16.72 18.62 26.57
C ILE A 276 -16.67 18.14 28.02
N GLN A 277 -17.85 17.98 28.63
CA GLN A 277 -17.99 17.40 29.96
C GLN A 277 -17.85 15.88 29.81
N SER A 278 -16.70 15.33 30.18
CA SER A 278 -16.45 13.89 30.08
C SER A 278 -15.59 13.41 31.25
N MET A 279 -15.70 12.10 31.53
CA MET A 279 -15.03 11.28 32.55
C MET A 279 -13.67 11.81 33.03
N ASP A 280 -13.28 11.46 34.27
CA ASP A 280 -12.01 11.88 34.88
C ASP A 280 -10.79 11.34 34.10
N LEU A 281 -10.42 12.04 33.03
CA LEU A 281 -9.33 11.74 32.10
C LEU A 281 -7.99 12.28 32.61
N THR A 282 -7.98 12.90 33.79
CA THR A 282 -6.79 13.48 34.43
C THR A 282 -5.69 12.43 34.60
N PHE A 283 -6.07 11.21 34.98
CA PHE A 283 -5.17 10.06 35.09
C PHE A 283 -4.48 9.69 33.76
N MET A 284 -5.24 9.63 32.65
CA MET A 284 -4.67 9.37 31.32
C MET A 284 -3.86 10.55 30.77
N SER A 285 -4.13 11.77 31.24
CA SER A 285 -3.30 12.93 30.90
C SER A 285 -1.94 12.88 31.57
N GLN A 286 -1.86 12.28 32.76
CA GLN A 286 -0.64 12.22 33.57
C GLN A 286 0.25 11.03 33.19
N GLU A 287 -0.36 9.89 32.85
CA GLU A 287 0.37 8.69 32.40
C GLU A 287 -0.10 8.25 31.01
N SER A 288 0.67 8.62 29.98
CA SER A 288 0.37 8.30 28.57
C SER A 288 0.38 6.78 28.28
N GLY A 289 1.00 5.97 29.14
CA GLY A 289 1.04 4.51 29.03
C GLY A 289 -0.34 3.86 29.05
N TYR A 290 -1.31 4.39 29.80
CA TYR A 290 -2.67 3.84 29.83
C TYR A 290 -3.39 3.97 28.48
N ALA A 291 -3.14 5.06 27.74
CA ALA A 291 -3.72 5.24 26.41
C ALA A 291 -3.17 4.18 25.43
N VAL A 292 -1.88 3.85 25.52
CA VAL A 292 -1.25 2.78 24.73
C VAL A 292 -1.81 1.41 25.11
N LEU A 293 -1.97 1.15 26.41
CA LEU A 293 -2.54 -0.10 26.90
C LEU A 293 -3.99 -0.28 26.42
N LEU A 294 -4.81 0.78 26.46
CA LEU A 294 -6.17 0.77 25.96
C LEU A 294 -6.22 0.53 24.45
N ALA A 295 -5.32 1.17 23.69
CA ALA A 295 -5.18 0.96 22.26
C ALA A 295 -4.74 -0.47 21.90
N ALA A 296 -3.98 -1.14 22.77
CA ALA A 296 -3.51 -2.51 22.56
C ALA A 296 -4.55 -3.57 22.96
N VAL A 297 -5.15 -3.43 24.14
CA VAL A 297 -6.05 -4.43 24.72
C VAL A 297 -7.49 -4.26 24.21
N GLY A 298 -7.94 -3.02 23.99
CA GLY A 298 -9.31 -2.72 23.57
C GLY A 298 -9.75 -3.47 22.30
N PRO A 299 -9.00 -3.39 21.18
CA PRO A 299 -9.32 -4.13 19.97
C PRO A 299 -9.32 -5.64 20.16
N LEU A 300 -8.41 -6.18 20.97
CA LEU A 300 -8.32 -7.62 21.20
C LEU A 300 -9.61 -8.12 21.87
N VAL A 301 -10.05 -7.43 22.93
CA VAL A 301 -11.33 -7.73 23.60
C VAL A 301 -12.51 -7.60 22.64
N ALA A 302 -12.54 -6.53 21.84
CA ALA A 302 -13.60 -6.32 20.85
C ALA A 302 -13.61 -7.42 19.77
N ILE A 303 -12.45 -7.82 19.24
CA ILE A 303 -12.31 -8.89 18.25
C ILE A 303 -12.78 -10.22 18.83
N LEU A 304 -12.43 -10.55 20.08
CA LEU A 304 -12.93 -11.77 20.73
C LEU A 304 -14.45 -11.72 20.91
N PHE A 305 -14.98 -10.60 21.40
CA PHE A 305 -16.42 -10.42 21.59
C PHE A 305 -17.19 -10.55 20.27
N PHE A 306 -16.80 -9.81 19.24
CA PHE A 306 -17.45 -9.89 17.93
C PHE A 306 -17.18 -11.26 17.27
N GLY A 307 -15.99 -11.83 17.41
CA GLY A 307 -15.66 -13.17 16.91
C GLY A 307 -16.62 -14.25 17.40
N THR A 308 -17.02 -14.21 18.67
CA THR A 308 -18.00 -15.18 19.22
C THR A 308 -19.42 -14.97 18.67
N THR A 309 -19.82 -13.74 18.38
CA THR A 309 -21.15 -13.40 17.86
C THR A 309 -21.33 -13.70 16.37
N LEU A 310 -20.26 -14.02 15.63
CA LEU A 310 -20.31 -14.48 14.24
C LEU A 310 -21.16 -15.74 14.03
N ARG A 311 -21.40 -16.52 15.09
CA ARG A 311 -22.23 -17.74 15.06
C ARG A 311 -23.73 -17.43 14.96
N VAL A 312 -24.15 -16.19 15.25
CA VAL A 312 -25.56 -15.79 15.20
C VAL A 312 -25.89 -15.25 13.79
N PRO A 313 -26.78 -15.90 13.02
CA PRO A 313 -27.01 -15.56 11.62
C PRO A 313 -27.53 -14.12 11.43
N LEU A 314 -28.34 -13.60 12.35
CA LEU A 314 -28.86 -12.23 12.31
C LEU A 314 -27.80 -11.15 12.53
N LEU A 315 -26.74 -11.45 13.30
CA LEU A 315 -25.68 -10.49 13.64
C LEU A 315 -24.40 -10.72 12.84
N LYS A 316 -24.32 -11.78 12.04
CA LYS A 316 -23.10 -12.20 11.33
C LYS A 316 -22.49 -11.08 10.49
N SER A 317 -23.30 -10.35 9.73
CA SER A 317 -22.80 -9.26 8.86
C SER A 317 -22.25 -8.09 9.67
N LEU A 318 -22.96 -7.70 10.73
CA LEU A 318 -22.61 -6.56 11.58
C LEU A 318 -21.35 -6.89 12.40
N SER A 319 -21.33 -8.07 13.00
CA SER A 319 -20.20 -8.59 13.76
C SER A 319 -18.95 -8.76 12.90
N ALA A 320 -19.08 -9.26 11.67
CA ALA A 320 -17.97 -9.34 10.72
C ALA A 320 -17.42 -7.96 10.35
N ALA A 321 -18.29 -6.96 10.17
CA ALA A 321 -17.87 -5.59 9.91
C ALA A 321 -17.07 -5.04 11.11
N PHE A 322 -17.60 -5.13 12.34
CA PHE A 322 -16.90 -4.65 13.53
C PHE A 322 -15.58 -5.38 13.78
N ALA A 323 -15.56 -6.71 13.69
CA ALA A 323 -14.32 -7.49 13.82
C ALA A 323 -13.28 -7.06 12.78
N GLY A 324 -13.70 -6.81 11.53
CA GLY A 324 -12.84 -6.28 10.46
C GLY A 324 -12.28 -4.89 10.77
N VAL A 325 -13.10 -3.99 11.33
CA VAL A 325 -12.67 -2.64 11.75
C VAL A 325 -11.58 -2.71 12.81
N PHE A 326 -11.81 -3.47 13.88
CA PHE A 326 -10.84 -3.59 14.96
C PHE A 326 -9.57 -4.29 14.47
N ALA A 327 -9.68 -5.34 13.65
CA ALA A 327 -8.51 -6.04 13.11
C ALA A 327 -7.63 -5.13 12.23
N LEU A 328 -8.24 -4.33 11.35
CA LEU A 328 -7.51 -3.40 10.47
C LEU A 328 -6.90 -2.21 11.25
N ALA A 329 -7.58 -1.72 12.28
CA ALA A 329 -7.11 -0.58 13.07
C ALA A 329 -6.06 -0.94 14.12
N TRP A 330 -5.96 -2.22 14.51
CA TRP A 330 -5.16 -2.64 15.67
C TRP A 330 -3.66 -2.39 15.50
N PHE A 331 -3.05 -2.95 14.46
CA PHE A 331 -1.60 -2.80 14.22
C PHE A 331 -1.18 -1.35 13.98
N PRO A 332 -1.83 -0.58 13.07
CA PRO A 332 -1.49 0.82 12.88
C PRO A 332 -1.75 1.66 14.14
N GLY A 333 -2.84 1.37 14.87
CA GLY A 333 -3.21 2.08 16.08
C GLY A 333 -2.21 1.91 17.21
N ILE A 334 -1.73 0.68 17.47
CA ILE A 334 -0.67 0.43 18.46
C ILE A 334 0.62 1.13 18.05
N ALA A 335 1.08 0.91 16.82
CA ALA A 335 2.35 1.47 16.35
C ALA A 335 2.36 3.00 16.48
N MET A 336 1.27 3.65 16.04
CA MET A 336 1.08 5.10 16.21
C MET A 336 1.11 5.51 17.69
N SER A 337 0.38 4.79 18.56
CA SER A 337 0.29 5.14 19.99
C SER A 337 1.65 5.02 20.69
N VAL A 338 2.44 3.99 20.38
CA VAL A 338 3.80 3.82 20.90
C VAL A 338 4.70 4.95 20.44
N VAL A 339 4.68 5.29 19.14
CA VAL A 339 5.47 6.41 18.60
C VAL A 339 5.08 7.73 19.28
N MET A 340 3.79 7.99 19.45
CA MET A 340 3.31 9.20 20.13
C MET A 340 3.71 9.25 21.61
N MET A 341 3.67 8.11 22.32
CA MET A 341 4.14 8.00 23.70
C MET A 341 5.63 8.33 23.81
N LEU A 342 6.46 7.79 22.91
CA LEU A 342 7.90 8.08 22.84
C LEU A 342 8.19 9.56 22.50
N CYS A 343 7.24 10.25 21.85
CA CYS A 343 7.31 11.70 21.58
C CYS A 343 6.77 12.56 22.73
N GLU A 344 6.48 11.96 23.90
CA GLU A 344 5.91 12.60 25.09
C GLU A 344 4.60 13.33 24.78
N ILE A 345 3.75 12.73 23.93
CA ILE A 345 2.42 13.25 23.64
C ILE A 345 1.47 12.83 24.77
N ASN A 346 0.61 13.77 25.20
CA ASN A 346 -0.41 13.53 26.21
C ASN A 346 -1.30 12.32 25.84
N GLY A 347 -1.55 11.43 26.81
CA GLY A 347 -2.36 10.21 26.59
C GLY A 347 -3.77 10.49 26.06
N VAL A 348 -4.39 11.62 26.42
CA VAL A 348 -5.69 12.04 25.88
C VAL A 348 -5.61 12.32 24.38
N LYS A 349 -4.52 12.95 23.90
CA LYS A 349 -4.30 13.16 22.46
C LYS A 349 -4.07 11.83 21.73
N ILE A 350 -3.34 10.91 22.35
CA ILE A 350 -3.11 9.56 21.80
C ILE A 350 -4.45 8.86 21.63
N LEU A 351 -5.31 8.87 22.65
CA LEU A 351 -6.65 8.28 22.62
C LEU A 351 -7.52 8.89 21.50
N LEU A 352 -7.52 10.23 21.37
CA LEU A 352 -8.30 10.90 20.32
C LEU A 352 -7.80 10.57 18.92
N CYS A 353 -6.48 10.53 18.70
CA CYS A 353 -5.91 10.08 17.43
C CYS A 353 -6.32 8.64 17.12
N TRP A 354 -6.34 7.78 18.13
CA TRP A 354 -6.75 6.39 17.99
C TRP A 354 -8.24 6.24 17.64
N VAL A 355 -9.11 7.05 18.25
CA VAL A 355 -10.54 7.14 17.88
C VAL A 355 -10.70 7.61 16.42
N ILE A 356 -9.90 8.58 15.97
CA ILE A 356 -9.91 9.02 14.56
C ILE A 356 -9.54 7.86 13.62
N VAL A 357 -8.52 7.08 13.96
CA VAL A 357 -8.13 5.89 13.19
C VAL A 357 -9.27 4.88 13.14
N LEU A 358 -9.89 4.57 14.29
CA LEU A 358 -11.03 3.64 14.35
C LEU A 358 -12.22 4.12 13.51
N ILE A 359 -12.61 5.39 13.62
CA ILE A 359 -13.73 5.96 12.85
C ILE A 359 -13.40 5.91 11.35
N SER A 360 -12.18 6.28 10.96
CA SER A 360 -11.76 6.27 9.55
C SER A 360 -11.81 4.86 8.96
N VAL A 361 -11.30 3.86 9.68
CA VAL A 361 -11.36 2.45 9.30
C VAL A 361 -12.81 1.94 9.28
N ALA A 362 -13.63 2.34 10.25
CA ALA A 362 -15.06 1.99 10.30
C ALA A 362 -15.81 2.49 9.08
N ILE A 363 -15.63 3.76 8.72
CA ILE A 363 -16.25 4.34 7.51
C ILE A 363 -15.79 3.58 6.27
N PHE A 364 -14.49 3.28 6.14
CA PHE A 364 -13.98 2.52 5.00
C PHE A 364 -14.59 1.12 4.90
N VAL A 365 -14.63 0.37 6.01
CA VAL A 365 -15.17 -1.00 6.05
C VAL A 365 -16.66 -1.00 5.76
N VAL A 366 -17.44 -0.12 6.38
CA VAL A 366 -18.89 -0.04 6.16
C VAL A 366 -19.21 0.37 4.71
N ALA A 367 -18.52 1.38 4.17
CA ALA A 367 -18.74 1.84 2.80
C ALA A 367 -18.32 0.81 1.73
N ASN A 368 -17.41 -0.13 2.07
CA ASN A 368 -16.88 -1.11 1.12
C ASN A 368 -17.13 -2.56 1.57
N PHE A 369 -18.08 -2.81 2.47
CA PHE A 369 -18.30 -4.14 3.07
C PHE A 369 -18.61 -5.22 2.02
N GLY A 370 -19.58 -4.97 1.13
CA GLY A 370 -19.97 -5.92 0.09
C GLY A 370 -18.83 -6.27 -0.89
N PRO A 371 -18.09 -5.27 -1.43
CA PRO A 371 -16.87 -5.52 -2.19
C PRO A 371 -15.81 -6.33 -1.41
N LEU A 372 -15.49 -5.96 -0.16
CA LEU A 372 -14.48 -6.67 0.66
C LEU A 372 -14.88 -8.13 0.90
N ALA A 373 -16.13 -8.38 1.26
CA ALA A 373 -16.63 -9.74 1.52
C ALA A 373 -16.46 -10.64 0.28
N ARG A 374 -16.78 -10.12 -0.91
CA ARG A 374 -16.57 -10.84 -2.18
C ARG A 374 -15.09 -11.14 -2.43
N LEU A 375 -14.20 -10.17 -2.20
CA LEU A 375 -12.77 -10.35 -2.40
C LEU A 375 -12.20 -11.43 -1.47
N VAL A 376 -12.59 -11.44 -0.20
CA VAL A 376 -12.18 -12.46 0.78
C VAL A 376 -12.69 -13.84 0.37
N THR A 377 -13.95 -13.96 -0.06
CA THR A 377 -14.49 -15.25 -0.53
C THR A 377 -13.80 -15.78 -1.78
N GLN A 378 -13.43 -14.91 -2.73
CA GLN A 378 -12.70 -15.30 -3.93
C GLN A 378 -11.26 -15.75 -3.64
N TYR A 379 -10.65 -15.20 -2.60
CA TYR A 379 -9.33 -15.59 -2.13
C TYR A 379 -9.38 -16.99 -1.48
N ASN A 380 -10.32 -17.20 -0.55
CA ASN A 380 -10.48 -18.45 0.19
C ASN A 380 -10.90 -19.66 -0.67
N GLN A 381 -11.41 -19.45 -1.88
CA GLN A 381 -11.77 -20.54 -2.81
C GLN A 381 -10.57 -21.09 -3.59
N ASN A 382 -9.38 -20.49 -3.49
CA ASN A 382 -8.23 -20.82 -4.34
C ASN A 382 -6.93 -21.15 -3.57
N ASP A 383 -6.97 -21.08 -2.24
CA ASP A 383 -6.03 -21.75 -1.33
C ASP A 383 -6.64 -23.08 -0.90
#